data_AF-A0A2D7HTX7-F1
#
_entry.id   AF-A0A2D7HTX7-F1
#
_cell.length_a   1.000
_cell.length_b   1.000
_cell.length_c   1.000
_cell.angle_alpha   90.00
_cell.angle_beta   90.00
_cell.angle_gamma   90.00
#
_symmetry.space_group_name_H-M   'P 1'
#
loop_
_entity.id
_entity.type
_entity.pdbx_description
1 polymer ?
#
loop_
_entity_poly.entity_id
_entity_poly.type
_entity_poly.pdbx_seq_one_letter_code
_entity_poly.pdbx_strand_id
1 'polypeptide(L)'
;MKKNGHSYSQKQNIITEESYHHIVIEIINDVIEKRKKIHSKYDELTKKLLVSKKKTSKKSLLAKYIMSRVLKESDRAFADAQLLAKQLCPVCKKSFSSYEHNSEKYH
;
A
#
# COMPACT_ATOMS: atom_id res chain seq x y z
N MET A 1 -39.93 21.76 24.08
CA MET A 1 -38.74 21.58 23.23
C MET A 1 -37.72 20.73 23.98
N LYS A 2 -37.71 19.40 23.77
CA LYS A 2 -36.74 18.49 24.40
C LYS A 2 -35.59 18.27 23.42
N LYS A 3 -34.40 18.81 23.73
CA LYS A 3 -33.16 18.52 23.00
C LYS A 3 -32.61 17.19 23.54
N ASN A 4 -32.92 16.08 22.88
CA ASN A 4 -32.22 14.83 23.11
C ASN A 4 -30.95 14.83 22.26
N GLY A 5 -29.83 15.18 22.88
CA GLY A 5 -28.50 14.99 22.30
C GLY A 5 -28.21 13.50 22.21
N HIS A 6 -28.22 12.94 21.00
CA HIS A 6 -27.60 11.65 20.74
C HIS A 6 -26.09 11.81 20.86
N SER A 7 -25.54 11.40 22.01
CA SER A 7 -24.12 11.13 22.17
C SER A 7 -23.80 9.87 21.37
N TYR A 8 -23.32 10.05 20.13
CA TYR A 8 -22.70 8.98 19.37
C TYR A 8 -21.32 8.70 19.98
N SER A 9 -21.28 7.71 20.87
CA SER A 9 -20.03 7.11 21.34
C SER A 9 -19.34 6.46 20.14
N GLN A 10 -18.39 7.17 19.52
CA GLN A 10 -17.40 6.58 18.64
C GLN A 10 -16.49 5.71 19.51
N LYS A 11 -16.80 4.40 19.58
CA LYS A 11 -15.85 3.40 20.09
C LYS A 11 -14.66 3.36 19.13
N GLN A 12 -13.60 4.10 19.44
CA GLN A 12 -12.29 3.86 18.85
C GLN A 12 -11.84 2.46 19.30
N ASN A 13 -11.77 1.51 18.36
CA ASN A 13 -11.12 0.22 18.61
C ASN A 13 -9.66 0.50 18.98
N ILE A 14 -9.30 0.28 20.24
CA ILE A 14 -7.92 0.39 20.70
C ILE A 14 -7.20 -0.85 20.18
N ILE A 15 -6.41 -0.68 19.11
CA ILE A 15 -5.51 -1.73 18.61
C ILE A 15 -4.41 -1.92 19.68
N THR A 16 -4.33 -3.12 20.25
CA THR A 16 -3.25 -3.51 21.17
C THR A 16 -2.02 -3.90 20.37
N GLU A 17 -0.83 -3.87 20.99
CA GLU A 17 0.42 -4.28 20.34
C GLU A 17 0.38 -5.72 19.82
N GLU A 18 -0.17 -6.66 20.59
CA GLU A 18 -0.34 -8.05 20.19
C GLU A 18 -1.28 -8.19 18.98
N SER A 19 -2.42 -7.48 18.98
CA SER A 19 -3.32 -7.45 17.82
C SER A 19 -2.69 -6.80 16.59
N TYR A 20 -1.81 -5.81 16.78
CA TYR A 20 -1.09 -5.16 15.70
C TYR A 20 -0.10 -6.10 15.01
N HIS A 21 0.60 -6.97 15.76
CA HIS A 21 1.49 -7.97 15.14
C HIS A 21 0.73 -8.93 14.24
N HIS A 22 -0.45 -9.39 14.64
CA HIS A 22 -1.31 -10.22 13.80
C HIS A 22 -1.77 -9.48 12.55
N ILE A 23 -2.21 -8.22 12.69
CA ILE A 23 -2.59 -7.36 11.56
C ILE A 23 -1.40 -7.18 10.59
N VAL A 24 -0.18 -7.00 11.08
CA VAL A 24 1.02 -6.87 10.22
C VAL A 24 1.27 -8.14 9.42
N ILE A 25 1.09 -9.32 10.03
CA ILE A 25 1.23 -10.61 9.31
C ILE A 25 0.17 -10.71 8.20
N GLU A 26 -1.07 -10.32 8.48
CA GLU A 26 -2.14 -10.29 7.47
C GLU A 26 -1.80 -9.33 6.32
N ILE A 27 -1.29 -8.14 6.63
CA ILE A 27 -0.83 -7.17 5.63
C ILE A 27 0.29 -7.77 4.76
N ILE A 28 1.26 -8.46 5.36
CA ILE A 28 2.35 -9.12 4.63
C ILE A 28 1.80 -10.18 3.68
N ASN A 29 0.89 -11.04 4.15
CA ASN A 29 0.28 -12.09 3.33
C ASN A 29 -0.50 -11.49 2.15
N ASP A 30 -1.27 -10.43 2.38
CA ASP A 30 -2.00 -9.72 1.32
C ASP A 30 -1.06 -9.10 0.28
N VAL A 31 0.07 -8.50 0.71
CA VAL A 31 1.10 -8.00 -0.21
C VAL A 31 1.66 -9.12 -1.08
N ILE A 32 2.01 -10.27 -0.49
CA ILE A 32 2.55 -11.41 -1.22
C ILE A 32 1.57 -11.87 -2.29
N GLU A 33 0.29 -12.05 -1.94
CA GLU A 33 -0.76 -12.47 -2.86
C GLU A 33 -1.03 -11.43 -3.96
N LYS A 34 -1.06 -10.14 -3.62
CA LYS A 34 -1.20 -9.06 -4.60
C LYS A 34 -0.04 -9.03 -5.59
N ARG A 35 1.20 -9.10 -5.09
CA ARG A 35 2.39 -9.13 -5.95
C ARG A 35 2.39 -10.35 -6.86
N LYS A 36 2.05 -11.54 -6.34
CA LYS A 36 1.90 -12.75 -7.15
C LYS A 36 0.90 -12.56 -8.28
N LYS A 37 -0.30 -12.02 -8.00
CA LYS A 37 -1.32 -11.73 -9.01
C LYS A 37 -0.85 -10.72 -10.08
N ILE A 38 -0.16 -9.65 -9.67
CA ILE A 38 0.43 -8.66 -10.58
C ILE A 38 1.43 -9.36 -11.52
N HIS A 39 2.36 -10.12 -10.96
CA HIS A 39 3.38 -10.82 -11.74
C HIS A 39 2.76 -11.85 -12.71
N SER A 40 1.77 -12.65 -12.27
CA SER A 40 1.07 -13.60 -13.14
C SER A 40 0.40 -12.91 -14.33
N LYS A 41 -0.30 -11.79 -14.10
CA LYS A 41 -0.93 -11.00 -15.17
C LYS A 41 0.08 -10.54 -16.23
N TYR A 42 1.22 -10.03 -15.80
CA TYR A 42 2.23 -9.51 -16.73
C TYR A 42 3.10 -10.61 -17.36
N ASP A 43 3.24 -11.76 -16.72
CA ASP A 43 3.84 -12.96 -17.31
C ASP A 43 3.01 -13.43 -18.52
N GLU A 44 1.68 -13.46 -18.40
CA GLU A 44 0.79 -13.75 -19.54
C GLU A 44 0.95 -12.74 -20.69
N LEU A 45 1.07 -11.44 -20.38
CA LEU A 45 1.31 -10.41 -21.39
C LEU A 45 2.67 -10.60 -22.07
N THR A 46 3.69 -11.00 -21.31
CA THR A 46 5.03 -11.29 -21.84
C THR A 46 4.99 -12.50 -22.77
N LYS A 47 4.32 -13.59 -22.38
CA LYS A 47 4.10 -14.77 -23.22
C LYS A 47 3.42 -14.41 -24.55
N LYS A 48 2.34 -13.60 -24.50
CA LYS A 48 1.64 -13.10 -25.70
C LYS A 48 2.55 -12.24 -26.58
N LEU A 49 3.40 -11.40 -25.97
CA LEU A 49 4.34 -10.55 -26.71
C LEU A 49 5.42 -11.39 -27.43
N LEU A 50 5.94 -12.41 -26.77
CA LEU A 50 6.97 -13.31 -27.31
C LEU A 50 6.49 -13.98 -28.60
N VAL A 51 5.30 -14.58 -28.58
CA VAL A 51 4.74 -15.29 -29.75
C VAL A 51 4.14 -14.37 -30.81
N SER A 52 4.04 -13.07 -30.55
CA SER A 52 3.44 -12.13 -31.51
C SER A 52 4.27 -11.97 -32.79
N LYS A 53 3.62 -11.68 -33.92
CA LYS A 53 4.28 -11.38 -35.21
C LYS A 53 4.84 -9.94 -35.30
N LYS A 54 4.96 -9.23 -34.18
CA LYS A 54 5.46 -7.85 -34.15
C LYS A 54 6.96 -7.81 -34.48
N LYS A 55 7.40 -6.73 -35.16
CA LYS A 55 8.83 -6.46 -35.38
C LYS A 55 9.59 -6.41 -34.04
N THR A 56 10.84 -6.85 -34.03
CA THR A 56 11.71 -6.90 -32.84
C THR A 56 11.80 -5.57 -32.10
N SER A 57 11.89 -4.45 -32.82
CA SER A 57 11.92 -3.11 -32.21
C SER A 57 10.65 -2.80 -31.40
N LYS A 58 9.47 -3.14 -31.96
CA LYS A 58 8.18 -2.99 -31.25
C LYS A 58 8.06 -3.95 -30.07
N LYS A 59 8.58 -5.18 -30.19
CA LYS A 59 8.63 -6.12 -29.06
C LYS A 59 9.49 -5.58 -27.93
N SER A 60 10.69 -5.05 -28.24
CA SER A 60 11.57 -4.46 -27.23
C SER A 60 10.92 -3.29 -26.50
N LEU A 61 10.26 -2.37 -27.22
CA LEU A 61 9.55 -1.25 -26.61
C LEU A 61 8.43 -1.72 -25.66
N LEU A 62 7.62 -2.68 -26.11
CA LEU A 62 6.54 -3.23 -25.30
C LEU A 62 7.05 -4.03 -24.10
N ALA A 63 8.16 -4.77 -24.25
CA ALA A 63 8.77 -5.51 -23.16
C ALA A 63 9.29 -4.55 -22.07
N LYS A 64 10.00 -3.48 -22.47
CA LYS A 64 10.42 -2.42 -21.54
C LYS A 64 9.23 -1.83 -20.78
N TYR A 65 8.15 -1.50 -21.51
CA TYR A 65 6.94 -0.99 -20.90
C TYR A 65 6.33 -1.97 -19.89
N ILE A 66 6.17 -3.25 -20.26
CA ILE A 66 5.65 -4.30 -19.37
C ILE A 66 6.50 -4.42 -18.11
N MET A 67 7.83 -4.50 -18.24
CA MET A 67 8.74 -4.60 -17.10
C MET A 67 8.60 -3.40 -16.16
N SER A 68 8.58 -2.17 -16.69
CA SER A 68 8.38 -0.97 -15.88
C SER A 68 7.03 -0.96 -15.16
N ARG A 69 5.97 -1.48 -15.80
CA ARG A 69 4.63 -1.55 -15.19
C ARG A 69 4.55 -2.59 -14.09
N VAL A 70 5.15 -3.77 -14.26
CA VAL A 70 5.23 -4.80 -13.21
C VAL A 70 5.85 -4.23 -11.95
N LEU A 71 7.03 -3.63 -12.09
CA LEU A 71 7.77 -3.08 -10.96
C LEU A 71 6.94 -1.99 -10.27
N LYS A 72 6.43 -1.02 -11.04
CA LYS A 72 5.64 0.10 -10.49
C LYS A 72 4.39 -0.35 -9.74
N GLU A 73 3.64 -1.31 -10.28
CA GLU A 73 2.42 -1.81 -9.63
C GLU A 73 2.75 -2.68 -8.41
N SER A 74 3.79 -3.51 -8.51
CA SER A 74 4.26 -4.37 -7.42
C SER A 74 4.80 -3.55 -6.23
N ASP A 75 5.53 -2.46 -6.51
CA ASP A 75 6.05 -1.55 -5.49
C ASP A 75 4.95 -0.70 -4.87
N ARG A 76 3.96 -0.27 -5.67
CA ARG A 76 2.78 0.43 -5.13
C ARG A 76 2.02 -0.44 -4.13
N ALA A 77 1.78 -1.71 -4.45
CA ALA A 77 1.10 -2.63 -3.53
C ALA A 77 1.83 -2.75 -2.17
N PHE A 78 3.16 -2.73 -2.20
CA PHE A 78 3.98 -2.72 -0.99
C PHE A 78 3.91 -1.38 -0.24
N ALA A 79 4.00 -0.25 -0.95
CA ALA A 79 3.92 1.08 -0.34
C ALA A 79 2.56 1.34 0.33
N ASP A 80 1.46 0.94 -0.30
CA ASP A 80 0.12 1.06 0.25
C ASP A 80 -0.03 0.24 1.55
N ALA A 81 0.57 -0.95 1.59
CA ALA A 81 0.60 -1.80 2.78
C ALA A 81 1.45 -1.20 3.92
N GLN A 82 2.60 -0.60 3.61
CA GLN A 82 3.40 0.12 4.59
C GLN A 82 2.63 1.30 5.19
N LEU A 83 1.91 2.06 4.35
CA LEU A 83 1.08 3.16 4.81
C LEU A 83 -0.03 2.66 5.76
N LEU A 84 -0.70 1.56 5.40
CA LEU A 84 -1.73 0.95 6.24
C LEU A 84 -1.16 0.49 7.58
N ALA A 85 -0.04 -0.24 7.58
CA ALA A 85 0.62 -0.66 8.81
C ALA A 85 0.97 0.54 9.71
N LYS A 86 1.51 1.61 9.12
CA LYS A 86 1.82 2.85 9.84
C LYS A 86 0.57 3.50 10.46
N GLN A 87 -0.56 3.50 9.76
CA GLN A 87 -1.83 4.05 10.26
C GLN A 87 -2.41 3.25 11.43
N LEU A 88 -2.24 1.93 11.40
CA LEU A 88 -2.75 1.00 12.42
C LEU A 88 -1.78 0.83 13.59
N CYS A 89 -0.54 1.32 13.48
CA CYS A 89 0.46 1.19 14.51
C CYS A 89 0.08 1.98 15.79
N PRO A 90 -0.09 1.30 16.94
CA PRO A 90 -0.56 1.92 18.17
C PRO A 90 0.45 2.91 18.79
N VAL A 91 1.74 2.73 18.51
CA VAL A 91 2.83 3.57 19.06
C VAL A 91 3.37 4.60 18.07
N CYS A 92 3.15 4.41 16.76
CA CYS A 92 3.75 5.24 15.71
C CYS A 92 3.09 6.61 15.55
N LYS A 93 1.91 6.86 16.15
CA LYS A 93 1.27 8.19 16.15
C LYS A 93 1.99 9.20 17.06
N LYS A 94 2.69 8.74 18.09
CA LYS A 94 3.35 9.63 19.07
C LYS A 94 4.54 10.40 18.48
N SER A 95 5.14 9.91 17.39
CA SER A 95 6.34 10.52 16.80
C SER A 95 6.06 11.71 15.88
N PHE A 96 4.81 12.06 15.55
CA PHE A 96 4.52 13.22 14.70
C PHE A 96 4.20 14.51 15.46
N SER A 97 3.73 14.43 16.72
CA SER A 97 3.41 15.63 17.51
C SER A 97 4.63 16.43 17.96
N SER A 98 5.82 15.82 17.99
CA SER A 98 7.06 16.48 18.41
C SER A 98 7.75 17.28 17.31
N TYR A 99 7.30 17.19 16.06
CA TYR A 99 7.89 17.92 14.93
C TYR A 99 7.11 19.17 14.52
N GLU A 100 5.82 19.29 14.85
CA GLU A 100 5.05 20.50 14.53
C GLU A 100 5.41 21.69 15.42
N HIS A 101 5.94 21.46 16.64
CA HIS A 101 6.23 22.54 17.59
C HIS A 101 7.54 23.32 17.33
N ASN A 102 8.39 22.87 16.39
CA ASN A 102 9.70 23.50 16.12
C ASN A 102 9.74 24.35 14.84
N SER A 103 8.62 24.53 14.14
CA SER A 103 8.57 25.31 12.89
C SER A 103 8.34 26.82 13.08
N GLU A 104 7.97 27.29 14.28
CA GLU A 104 7.72 28.71 14.55
C GLU A 104 8.95 29.51 15.03
N LYS A 105 10.15 28.91 15.05
CA LYS A 105 11.36 29.60 15.57
C LYS A 105 12.31 30.14 14.50
N TYR A 106 11.88 30.17 13.24
CA TYR A 106 12.64 30.77 12.14
C TYR A 106 11.73 31.62 11.24
N HIS A 107 11.16 32.69 11.79
CA HIS A 107 10.73 33.86 11.03
C HIS A 107 10.98 35.12 11.85
#